data_AF-A0A2E9T5L8-F1
#
_entry.id   AF-A0A2E9T5L8-F1
#
_cell.length_a   1.000
_cell.length_b   1.000
_cell.length_c   1.000
_cell.angle_alpha   90.00
_cell.angle_beta   90.00
_cell.angle_gamma   90.00
#
_symmetry.space_group_name_H-M   'P 1'
#
loop_
_entity.id
_entity.type
_entity.pdbx_description
1 polymer ?
#
loop_
_entity_poly.entity_id
_entity_poly.type
_entity_poly.pdbx_seq_one_letter_code
_entity_poly.pdbx_strand_id
1 'polypeptide(L)'
;EAAAQGLIAGINAALKVKNKNKFILDRSTSYIGVMIDDLITKGVSEPYRMFTSRAEYRLTLRADNADQRLTDVGIDLDLIKEERKNSFLEKKKNILSVKSVLDKNNLTPNEAKKYNIKIAMDGVKRSCMEVIGQRNVNMAKIRQIFSNIPDYGRLIDNQVEIDAHYMGYLQRQSKDIISFQKDEAVSIPENIKYQSLSGLSNEIKSKLIKVKPKTLGQAIRIDGVTPAAIIILLSHIKKLRYKASA
;
A
#
# COMPACT_ATOMS: atom_id res chain seq x y z
N GLU A 1 0.89 -16.91 9.21
CA GLU A 1 1.45 -17.21 7.88
C GLU A 1 0.59 -18.23 7.13
N ALA A 2 0.49 -19.47 7.62
CA ALA A 2 -0.23 -20.56 6.93
C ALA A 2 -1.69 -20.21 6.58
N ALA A 3 -2.47 -19.67 7.52
CA ALA A 3 -3.86 -19.28 7.27
C ALA A 3 -4.01 -18.23 6.14
N ALA A 4 -3.09 -17.27 6.06
CA ALA A 4 -3.09 -16.26 5.02
C ALA A 4 -2.76 -16.85 3.64
N GLN A 5 -1.81 -17.79 3.57
CA GLN A 5 -1.50 -18.52 2.33
C GLN A 5 -2.68 -19.41 1.91
N GLY A 6 -3.30 -20.11 2.88
CA GLY A 6 -4.48 -20.93 2.65
C GLY A 6 -5.65 -20.13 2.10
N LEU A 7 -5.90 -18.92 2.63
CA LEU A 7 -6.92 -18.00 2.11
C LEU A 7 -6.66 -17.65 0.64
N ILE A 8 -5.44 -17.21 0.29
CA ILE A 8 -5.10 -16.81 -1.09
C ILE A 8 -5.11 -18.00 -2.05
N ALA A 9 -4.67 -19.18 -1.60
CA ALA A 9 -4.73 -20.41 -2.37
C ALA A 9 -6.19 -20.83 -2.64
N GLY A 10 -7.05 -20.81 -1.62
CA GLY A 10 -8.46 -21.15 -1.74
C GLY A 10 -9.22 -20.21 -2.68
N ILE A 11 -8.99 -18.89 -2.57
CA ILE A 11 -9.54 -17.88 -3.48
C ILE A 11 -9.14 -18.21 -4.93
N ASN A 12 -7.86 -18.43 -5.18
CA ASN A 12 -7.37 -18.72 -6.53
C ASN A 12 -7.82 -20.07 -7.07
N ALA A 13 -8.02 -21.08 -6.21
CA ALA A 13 -8.60 -22.35 -6.61
C ALA A 13 -10.05 -22.16 -7.09
N ALA A 14 -10.86 -21.42 -6.34
CA ALA A 14 -12.24 -21.09 -6.74
C ALA A 14 -12.28 -20.25 -8.02
N LEU A 15 -11.42 -19.25 -8.17
CA LEU A 15 -11.32 -18.44 -9.40
C LEU A 15 -10.93 -19.29 -10.61
N LYS A 16 -10.01 -20.26 -10.45
CA LYS A 16 -9.63 -21.18 -11.52
C LYS A 16 -10.80 -22.02 -12.00
N VAL A 17 -11.61 -22.58 -11.08
CA VAL A 17 -12.83 -23.33 -11.44
C VAL A 17 -13.84 -22.44 -12.15
N LYS A 18 -13.94 -21.17 -11.75
CA LYS A 18 -14.81 -20.16 -12.39
C LYS A 18 -14.22 -19.57 -13.69
N ASN A 19 -13.10 -20.08 -14.21
CA ASN A 19 -12.36 -19.53 -15.37
C ASN A 19 -12.08 -18.02 -15.26
N LYS A 20 -11.86 -17.51 -14.05
CA LYS A 20 -11.49 -16.12 -13.79
C LYS A 20 -9.98 -15.99 -13.63
N ASN A 21 -9.49 -14.77 -13.82
CA ASN A 21 -8.08 -14.43 -13.61
C ASN A 21 -7.67 -14.66 -12.15
N LYS A 22 -6.38 -14.96 -11.95
CA LYS A 22 -5.80 -15.12 -10.62
C LYS A 22 -5.84 -13.80 -9.87
N PHE A 23 -6.15 -13.88 -8.59
CA PHE A 23 -6.07 -12.79 -7.65
C PHE A 23 -4.71 -12.80 -6.94
N ILE A 24 -4.01 -11.66 -6.96
CA ILE A 24 -2.71 -11.48 -6.33
C ILE A 24 -2.79 -10.23 -5.45
N LEU A 25 -2.39 -10.37 -4.19
CA LEU A 25 -2.27 -9.24 -3.28
C LEU A 25 -0.94 -8.52 -3.50
N ASP A 26 -1.02 -7.22 -3.68
CA ASP A 26 0.14 -6.36 -3.83
C ASP A 26 0.82 -6.13 -2.46
N ARG A 27 2.16 -6.17 -2.43
CA ARG A 27 2.96 -5.97 -1.21
C ARG A 27 2.85 -4.56 -0.61
N SER A 28 2.54 -3.55 -1.42
CA SER A 28 2.24 -2.18 -0.95
C SER A 28 0.89 -2.06 -0.24
N THR A 29 0.01 -3.04 -0.43
CA THR A 29 -1.36 -3.02 0.10
C THR A 29 -1.58 -3.97 1.26
N SER A 30 -0.74 -5.00 1.45
CA SER A 30 -0.91 -5.97 2.54
C SER A 30 0.36 -6.70 2.96
N TYR A 31 0.44 -7.04 4.26
CA TYR A 31 1.45 -7.96 4.78
C TYR A 31 1.34 -9.39 4.20
N ILE A 32 0.15 -9.81 3.74
CA ILE A 32 -0.02 -11.09 3.04
C ILE A 32 0.72 -11.05 1.69
N GLY A 33 0.60 -9.94 0.95
CA GLY A 33 1.36 -9.71 -0.28
C GLY A 33 2.87 -9.70 -0.03
N VAL A 34 3.33 -9.02 1.03
CA VAL A 34 4.75 -9.03 1.44
C VAL A 34 5.25 -10.45 1.68
N MET A 35 4.51 -11.24 2.46
CA MET A 35 4.86 -12.63 2.78
C MET A 35 4.97 -13.50 1.52
N ILE A 36 3.96 -13.46 0.67
CA ILE A 36 3.91 -14.30 -0.54
C ILE A 36 5.04 -13.91 -1.49
N ASP A 37 5.26 -12.60 -1.70
CA ASP A 37 6.32 -12.11 -2.57
C ASP A 37 7.72 -12.46 -2.04
N ASP A 38 7.97 -12.33 -0.74
CA ASP A 38 9.23 -12.75 -0.14
C ASP A 38 9.48 -14.26 -0.34
N LEU A 39 8.47 -15.10 -0.08
CA LEU A 39 8.57 -16.56 -0.23
C LEU A 39 8.92 -16.97 -1.67
N ILE A 40 8.31 -16.35 -2.68
CA ILE A 40 8.54 -16.71 -4.08
C ILE A 40 9.80 -16.06 -4.68
N THR A 41 10.17 -14.87 -4.22
CA THR A 41 11.28 -14.11 -4.79
C THR A 41 12.61 -14.44 -4.12
N LYS A 42 12.63 -14.53 -2.77
CA LYS A 42 13.85 -14.79 -1.99
C LYS A 42 14.04 -16.27 -1.69
N GLY A 43 12.94 -17.03 -1.65
CA GLY A 43 12.97 -18.38 -1.12
C GLY A 43 13.22 -18.38 0.40
N VAL A 44 13.44 -19.57 0.95
CA VAL A 44 13.67 -19.76 2.38
C VAL A 44 14.74 -20.83 2.60
N SER A 45 15.77 -20.50 3.40
CA SER A 45 16.72 -21.50 3.94
C SER A 45 16.26 -22.03 5.30
N GLU A 46 15.46 -21.26 6.01
CA GLU A 46 14.88 -21.56 7.32
C GLU A 46 13.39 -21.20 7.30
N PRO A 47 12.55 -21.75 8.22
CA PRO A 47 11.12 -21.44 8.25
C PRO A 47 10.85 -19.93 8.30
N TYR A 48 10.14 -19.41 7.28
CA TYR A 48 9.80 -17.99 7.19
C TYR A 48 8.94 -17.53 8.37
N ARG A 49 9.24 -16.34 8.91
CA ARG A 49 8.46 -15.72 9.98
C ARG A 49 8.19 -14.26 9.64
N MET A 50 6.95 -13.80 9.82
CA MET A 50 6.58 -12.42 9.44
C MET A 50 7.41 -11.35 10.15
N PHE A 51 7.87 -11.59 11.38
CA PHE A 51 8.63 -10.58 12.13
C PHE A 51 10.02 -10.30 11.55
N THR A 52 10.58 -11.21 10.73
CA THR A 52 11.85 -10.99 10.04
C THR A 52 11.66 -10.29 8.69
N SER A 53 10.42 -10.19 8.21
CA SER A 53 10.09 -9.51 6.97
C SER A 53 10.24 -8.00 7.10
N ARG A 54 10.81 -7.36 6.08
CA ARG A 54 10.84 -5.90 5.97
C ARG A 54 9.74 -5.46 5.03
N ALA A 55 8.68 -4.88 5.59
CA ALA A 55 7.68 -4.16 4.82
C ALA A 55 8.10 -2.69 4.69
N GLU A 56 8.39 -2.27 3.47
CA GLU A 56 8.82 -0.92 3.13
C GLU A 56 7.73 0.12 3.48
N TYR A 57 6.47 -0.29 3.40
CA TYR A 57 5.29 0.56 3.57
C TYR A 57 4.58 0.35 4.91
N ARG A 58 5.33 0.08 5.99
CA ARG A 58 4.78 -0.23 7.32
C ARG A 58 3.76 0.78 7.88
N LEU A 59 3.86 2.07 7.52
CA LEU A 59 2.95 3.12 7.99
C LEU A 59 1.60 3.09 7.24
N THR A 60 1.60 2.56 6.02
CA THR A 60 0.38 2.24 5.26
C THR A 60 -0.23 0.93 5.74
N LEU A 61 0.61 -0.07 6.04
CA LEU A 61 0.20 -1.44 6.38
C LEU A 61 -0.11 -1.65 7.87
N ARG A 62 -0.92 -0.77 8.46
CA ARG A 62 -1.21 -0.85 9.90
C ARG A 62 -2.30 -1.87 10.21
N ALA A 63 -2.32 -2.32 11.45
CA ALA A 63 -3.37 -3.22 11.93
C ALA A 63 -4.74 -2.52 11.98
N ASP A 64 -4.77 -1.24 12.38
CA ASP A 64 -6.01 -0.46 12.54
C ASP A 64 -6.76 -0.21 11.23
N ASN A 65 -6.06 -0.19 10.09
CA ASN A 65 -6.64 0.14 8.78
C ASN A 65 -6.73 -1.05 7.82
N ALA A 66 -6.55 -2.29 8.31
CA ALA A 66 -6.57 -3.47 7.46
C ALA A 66 -7.93 -3.68 6.76
N ASP A 67 -9.02 -3.34 7.44
CA ASP A 67 -10.36 -3.35 6.89
C ASP A 67 -10.53 -2.33 5.76
N GLN A 68 -10.04 -1.11 5.96
CA GLN A 68 -10.05 -0.03 4.95
C GLN A 68 -9.26 -0.40 3.70
N ARG A 69 -8.19 -1.21 3.84
CA ARG A 69 -7.37 -1.66 2.71
C ARG A 69 -7.93 -2.86 1.96
N LEU A 70 -8.55 -3.82 2.67
CA LEU A 70 -8.81 -5.16 2.12
C LEU A 70 -10.28 -5.56 2.06
N THR A 71 -11.20 -4.85 2.74
CA THR A 71 -12.60 -5.27 2.76
C THR A 71 -13.29 -5.04 1.43
N ASP A 72 -13.03 -3.91 0.75
CA ASP A 72 -13.53 -3.68 -0.62
C ASP A 72 -13.11 -4.82 -1.56
N VAL A 73 -11.83 -5.21 -1.50
CA VAL A 73 -11.29 -6.33 -2.29
C VAL A 73 -12.00 -7.66 -1.95
N GLY A 74 -12.30 -7.88 -0.67
CA GLY A 74 -13.06 -9.04 -0.24
C GLY A 74 -14.52 -9.03 -0.74
N ILE A 75 -15.14 -7.85 -0.83
CA ILE A 75 -16.49 -7.67 -1.38
C ILE A 75 -16.48 -8.01 -2.88
N ASP A 76 -15.50 -7.50 -3.63
CA ASP A 76 -15.35 -7.77 -5.07
C ASP A 76 -15.14 -9.26 -5.37
N LEU A 77 -14.53 -9.99 -4.42
CA LEU A 77 -14.30 -11.43 -4.49
C LEU A 77 -15.44 -12.28 -3.90
N ASP A 78 -16.52 -11.66 -3.41
CA ASP A 78 -17.67 -12.33 -2.78
C ASP A 78 -17.29 -13.17 -1.55
N LEU A 79 -16.36 -12.65 -0.74
CA LEU A 79 -15.83 -13.32 0.48
C LEU A 79 -16.39 -12.72 1.77
N ILE A 80 -17.09 -11.59 1.68
CA ILE A 80 -17.56 -10.81 2.84
C ILE A 80 -19.07 -10.98 2.96
N LYS A 81 -19.51 -11.50 4.12
CA LYS A 81 -20.94 -11.61 4.45
C LYS A 81 -21.61 -10.22 4.47
N GLU A 82 -22.89 -10.17 4.11
CA GLU A 82 -23.67 -8.92 4.02
C GLU A 82 -23.66 -8.10 5.32
N GLU A 83 -23.80 -8.73 6.50
CA GLU A 83 -23.71 -8.02 7.79
C GLU A 83 -22.38 -7.26 7.97
N ARG A 84 -21.26 -7.92 7.64
CA ARG A 84 -19.92 -7.32 7.74
C ARG A 84 -19.71 -6.24 6.69
N LYS A 85 -20.22 -6.47 5.47
CA LYS A 85 -20.17 -5.51 4.37
C LYS A 85 -20.92 -4.23 4.74
N ASN A 86 -22.13 -4.34 5.28
CA ASN A 86 -22.94 -3.19 5.70
C ASN A 86 -22.23 -2.39 6.81
N SER A 87 -21.73 -3.06 7.84
CA SER A 87 -20.96 -2.41 8.92
C SER A 87 -19.71 -1.68 8.39
N PHE A 88 -18.98 -2.30 7.45
CA PHE A 88 -17.81 -1.68 6.83
C PHE A 88 -18.18 -0.46 5.97
N LEU A 89 -19.21 -0.56 5.14
CA LEU A 89 -19.65 0.54 4.27
C LEU A 89 -20.13 1.74 5.08
N GLU A 90 -20.84 1.50 6.18
CA GLU A 90 -21.25 2.55 7.12
C GLU A 90 -20.03 3.20 7.79
N LYS A 91 -19.10 2.40 8.34
CA LYS A 91 -17.85 2.91 8.91
C LYS A 91 -17.08 3.77 7.89
N LYS A 92 -16.91 3.28 6.65
CA LYS A 92 -16.21 3.96 5.56
C LYS A 92 -16.88 5.29 5.22
N LYS A 93 -18.21 5.32 5.10
CA LYS A 93 -19.00 6.54 4.87
C LYS A 93 -18.82 7.55 6.00
N ASN A 94 -18.91 7.11 7.25
CA ASN A 94 -18.77 7.97 8.42
C ASN A 94 -17.37 8.60 8.48
N ILE A 95 -16.31 7.81 8.30
CA ILE A 95 -14.93 8.30 8.21
C ILE A 95 -14.78 9.34 7.09
N LEU A 96 -15.27 9.05 5.88
CA LEU A 96 -15.16 9.96 4.74
C LEU A 96 -15.89 11.28 4.99
N SER A 97 -17.07 11.24 5.61
CA SER A 97 -17.84 12.44 5.91
C SER A 97 -17.13 13.34 6.95
N VAL A 98 -16.53 12.76 7.99
CA VAL A 98 -15.73 13.51 8.98
C VAL A 98 -14.49 14.11 8.31
N LYS A 99 -13.73 13.32 7.55
CA LYS A 99 -12.54 13.79 6.81
C LYS A 99 -12.87 14.95 5.88
N SER A 100 -13.96 14.86 5.11
CA SER A 100 -14.36 15.91 4.18
C SER A 100 -14.64 17.25 4.87
N VAL A 101 -15.21 17.25 6.08
CA VAL A 101 -15.44 18.47 6.85
C VAL A 101 -14.14 19.01 7.45
N LEU A 102 -13.27 18.12 7.96
CA LEU A 102 -11.96 18.50 8.50
C LEU A 102 -11.03 19.11 7.45
N ASP A 103 -11.09 18.63 6.21
CA ASP A 103 -10.29 19.18 5.10
C ASP A 103 -10.77 20.56 4.63
N LYS A 104 -12.07 20.87 4.81
CA LYS A 104 -12.66 22.17 4.45
C LYS A 104 -12.44 23.24 5.53
N ASN A 105 -12.45 22.84 6.79
CA ASN A 105 -12.25 23.76 7.92
C ASN A 105 -10.75 24.01 8.11
N ASN A 106 -10.34 25.29 8.07
CA ASN A 106 -8.94 25.69 8.16
C ASN A 106 -8.69 26.59 9.36
N LEU A 107 -7.49 26.50 9.92
CA LEU A 107 -7.01 27.33 11.03
C LEU A 107 -5.70 28.03 10.68
N THR A 108 -5.63 29.31 11.01
CA THR A 108 -4.37 30.06 11.08
C THR A 108 -3.64 29.77 12.39
N PRO A 109 -2.30 29.98 12.45
CA PRO A 109 -1.55 29.86 13.70
C PRO A 109 -2.08 30.73 14.84
N ASN A 110 -2.58 31.93 14.53
CA ASN A 110 -3.16 32.83 15.51
C ASN A 110 -4.49 32.33 16.07
N GLU A 111 -5.35 31.74 15.23
CA GLU A 111 -6.61 31.12 15.69
C GLU A 111 -6.34 29.87 16.51
N ALA A 112 -5.44 28.99 16.06
CA ALA A 112 -5.03 27.79 16.77
C ALA A 112 -4.49 28.11 18.18
N LYS A 113 -3.70 29.19 18.31
CA LYS A 113 -3.13 29.62 19.59
C LYS A 113 -4.21 29.97 20.63
N LYS A 114 -5.36 30.52 20.22
CA LYS A 114 -6.49 30.84 21.13
C LYS A 114 -7.03 29.60 21.83
N TYR A 115 -6.88 28.42 21.23
CA TYR A 115 -7.34 27.14 21.74
C TYR A 115 -6.20 26.27 22.30
N ASN A 116 -5.06 26.87 22.65
CA ASN A 116 -3.86 26.15 23.13
C ASN A 116 -3.41 25.05 22.16
N ILE A 117 -3.52 25.29 20.85
CA ILE A 117 -3.00 24.42 19.80
C ILE A 117 -1.70 25.04 19.30
N LYS A 118 -0.59 24.30 19.43
CA LYS A 118 0.74 24.75 18.99
C LYS A 118 0.98 24.27 17.56
N ILE A 119 0.88 25.19 16.60
CA ILE A 119 1.31 24.97 15.21
C ILE A 119 2.43 25.96 14.85
N ALA A 120 3.14 25.70 13.76
CA ALA A 120 4.22 26.59 13.31
C ALA A 120 3.68 27.99 13.02
N MET A 121 4.37 29.02 13.53
CA MET A 121 3.97 30.44 13.38
C MET A 121 4.48 31.02 12.06
N ASP A 122 4.10 30.39 10.95
CA ASP A 122 4.51 30.75 9.59
C ASP A 122 3.43 31.47 8.78
N GLY A 123 2.27 31.74 9.40
CA GLY A 123 1.12 32.38 8.75
C GLY A 123 0.34 31.47 7.80
N VAL A 124 0.77 30.21 7.61
CA VAL A 124 0.12 29.27 6.68
C VAL A 124 -1.15 28.71 7.32
N LYS A 125 -2.27 28.81 6.58
CA LYS A 125 -3.53 28.16 6.94
C LYS A 125 -3.41 26.65 6.78
N ARG A 126 -3.82 25.90 7.79
CA ARG A 126 -3.78 24.43 7.82
C ARG A 126 -5.17 23.87 8.00
N SER A 127 -5.46 22.75 7.34
CA SER A 127 -6.76 22.09 7.53
C SER A 127 -6.85 21.49 8.93
N CYS A 128 -8.07 21.29 9.43
CA CYS A 128 -8.24 20.62 10.73
C CYS A 128 -7.64 19.22 10.73
N MET A 129 -7.63 18.54 9.58
CA MET A 129 -6.95 17.25 9.40
C MET A 129 -5.44 17.36 9.66
N GLU A 130 -4.78 18.41 9.16
CA GLU A 130 -3.36 18.68 9.43
C GLU A 130 -3.10 19.10 10.87
N VAL A 131 -4.04 19.84 11.48
CA VAL A 131 -3.95 20.30 12.86
C VAL A 131 -4.10 19.14 13.85
N ILE A 132 -5.01 18.18 13.62
CA ILE A 132 -5.15 16.97 14.45
C ILE A 132 -3.87 16.14 14.45
N GLY A 133 -3.15 16.11 13.32
CA GLY A 133 -1.87 15.41 13.24
C GLY A 133 -0.78 15.93 14.20
N GLN A 134 -0.95 17.13 14.78
CA GLN A 134 -0.03 17.73 15.73
C GLN A 134 -0.12 17.10 17.12
N ARG A 135 0.95 17.25 17.91
CA ARG A 135 0.99 16.71 19.28
C ARG A 135 -0.10 17.36 20.14
N ASN A 136 -0.76 16.55 20.97
CA ASN A 136 -1.76 16.98 21.96
C ASN A 136 -3.01 17.67 21.37
N VAL A 137 -3.37 17.33 20.12
CA VAL A 137 -4.63 17.72 19.49
C VAL A 137 -5.47 16.47 19.28
N ASN A 138 -6.77 16.56 19.61
CA ASN A 138 -7.74 15.50 19.41
C ASN A 138 -9.03 16.06 18.81
N MET A 139 -9.93 15.18 18.40
CA MET A 139 -11.18 15.55 17.75
C MET A 139 -12.06 16.41 18.66
N ALA A 140 -12.09 16.11 19.97
CA ALA A 140 -12.85 16.89 20.94
C ALA A 140 -12.46 18.38 20.93
N LYS A 141 -11.14 18.67 20.84
CA LYS A 141 -10.63 20.05 20.77
C LYS A 141 -11.01 20.75 19.47
N ILE A 142 -11.01 20.03 18.34
CA ILE A 142 -11.40 20.60 17.05
C ILE A 142 -12.91 20.87 17.00
N ARG A 143 -13.73 19.97 17.57
CA ARG A 143 -15.19 20.16 17.67
C ARG A 143 -15.59 21.37 18.52
N GLN A 144 -14.76 21.75 19.51
CA GLN A 144 -14.95 23.01 20.26
C GLN A 144 -14.79 24.26 19.38
N ILE A 145 -13.98 24.16 18.32
CA ILE A 145 -13.73 25.27 17.38
C ILE A 145 -14.75 25.25 16.24
N PHE A 146 -15.07 24.06 15.73
CA PHE A 146 -15.97 23.85 14.61
C PHE A 146 -17.09 22.88 14.98
N SER A 147 -18.27 23.42 15.26
CA SER A 147 -19.46 22.64 15.63
C SER A 147 -20.11 21.90 14.47
N ASN A 148 -19.71 22.18 13.22
CA ASN A 148 -20.26 21.55 12.01
C ASN A 148 -19.67 20.16 11.71
N ILE A 149 -18.73 19.67 12.52
CA ILE A 149 -18.11 18.36 12.33
C ILE A 149 -19.10 17.27 12.78
N PRO A 150 -19.49 16.32 11.92
CA PRO A 150 -20.40 15.23 12.29
C PRO A 150 -19.82 14.35 13.40
N ASP A 151 -20.62 13.91 14.36
CA ASP A 151 -20.22 12.98 15.42
C ASP A 151 -20.85 11.60 15.18
N TYR A 152 -20.00 10.60 14.92
CA TYR A 152 -20.38 9.20 14.74
C TYR A 152 -19.81 8.30 15.84
N GLY A 153 -19.38 8.89 16.95
CA GLY A 153 -18.83 8.19 18.09
C GLY A 153 -17.31 7.97 18.04
N ARG A 154 -16.78 7.57 19.20
CA ARG A 154 -15.35 7.53 19.50
C ARG A 154 -14.52 6.63 18.58
N LEU A 155 -15.10 5.54 18.08
CA LEU A 155 -14.38 4.62 17.18
C LEU A 155 -14.02 5.30 15.85
N ILE A 156 -14.92 6.12 15.30
CA ILE A 156 -14.68 6.87 14.07
C ILE A 156 -13.68 7.99 14.33
N ASP A 157 -13.86 8.74 15.42
CA ASP A 157 -12.94 9.81 15.82
C ASP A 157 -11.51 9.29 16.01
N ASN A 158 -11.34 8.18 16.75
CA ASN A 158 -10.04 7.54 16.94
C ASN A 158 -9.39 7.15 15.60
N GLN A 159 -10.16 6.59 14.66
CA GLN A 159 -9.63 6.20 13.35
C GLN A 159 -9.17 7.41 12.53
N VAL A 160 -9.94 8.50 12.56
CA VAL A 160 -9.60 9.74 11.85
C VAL A 160 -8.38 10.41 12.49
N GLU A 161 -8.27 10.43 13.82
CA GLU A 161 -7.09 10.92 14.54
C GLU A 161 -5.83 10.13 14.18
N ILE A 162 -5.92 8.80 14.17
CA ILE A 162 -4.82 7.93 13.73
C ILE A 162 -4.41 8.27 12.30
N ASP A 163 -5.37 8.38 11.39
CA ASP A 163 -5.07 8.71 9.99
C ASP A 163 -4.43 10.10 9.83
N ALA A 164 -4.87 11.09 10.62
CA ALA A 164 -4.28 12.43 10.66
C ALA A 164 -2.83 12.42 11.14
N HIS A 165 -2.52 11.68 12.21
CA HIS A 165 -1.14 11.55 12.71
C HIS A 165 -0.19 10.93 11.69
N TYR A 166 -0.66 9.95 10.90
CA TYR A 166 0.17 9.31 9.89
C TYR A 166 0.18 10.05 8.54
N MET A 167 -0.74 10.96 8.28
CA MET A 167 -0.93 11.64 6.99
C MET A 167 0.37 12.22 6.41
N GLY A 168 1.13 12.97 7.21
CA GLY A 168 2.38 13.58 6.75
C GLY A 168 3.45 12.56 6.33
N TYR A 169 3.50 11.41 7.00
CA TYR A 169 4.41 10.32 6.65
C TYR A 169 3.92 9.53 5.43
N LEU A 170 2.61 9.35 5.31
CA LEU A 170 1.99 8.64 4.20
C LEU A 170 2.16 9.38 2.87
N GLN A 171 2.15 10.71 2.87
CA GLN A 171 2.43 11.50 1.66
C GLN A 171 3.83 11.26 1.09
N ARG A 172 4.82 10.97 1.94
CA ARG A 172 6.17 10.60 1.48
C ARG A 172 6.17 9.18 0.91
N GLN A 173 5.52 8.23 1.59
CA GLN A 173 5.43 6.85 1.13
C GLN A 173 4.60 6.70 -0.16
N SER A 174 3.61 7.57 -0.40
CA SER A 174 2.76 7.46 -1.59
C SER A 174 3.54 7.61 -2.89
N LYS A 175 4.54 8.51 -2.94
CA LYS A 175 5.42 8.67 -4.10
C LYS A 175 6.23 7.39 -4.37
N ASP A 176 6.75 6.77 -3.32
CA ASP A 176 7.50 5.52 -3.41
C ASP A 176 6.60 4.36 -3.85
N ILE A 177 5.35 4.30 -3.37
CA ILE A 177 4.34 3.32 -3.80
C ILE A 177 4.01 3.51 -5.28
N ILE A 178 3.85 4.75 -5.76
CA ILE A 178 3.56 5.03 -7.18
C ILE A 178 4.73 4.58 -8.06
N SER A 179 5.97 4.86 -7.66
CA SER A 179 7.15 4.38 -8.40
C SER A 179 7.19 2.87 -8.43
N PHE A 180 6.96 2.23 -7.29
CA PHE A 180 6.89 0.79 -7.16
C PHE A 180 5.82 0.16 -8.06
N GLN A 181 4.61 0.72 -8.08
CA GLN A 181 3.51 0.24 -8.92
C GLN A 181 3.83 0.36 -10.41
N LYS A 182 4.58 1.39 -10.82
CA LYS A 182 5.07 1.51 -12.20
C LYS A 182 6.02 0.37 -12.54
N ASP A 183 6.95 0.04 -11.65
CA ASP A 183 7.89 -1.07 -11.87
C ASP A 183 7.18 -2.44 -11.86
N GLU A 184 6.20 -2.65 -10.98
CA GLU A 184 5.36 -3.85 -10.97
C GLU A 184 4.49 -3.99 -12.23
N ALA A 185 4.00 -2.88 -12.79
CA ALA A 185 3.21 -2.91 -14.02
C ALA A 185 4.01 -3.29 -15.27
N VAL A 186 5.35 -3.24 -15.21
CA VAL A 186 6.22 -3.68 -16.33
C VAL A 186 6.33 -5.20 -16.32
N SER A 187 5.49 -5.87 -17.11
CA SER A 187 5.56 -7.31 -17.31
C SER A 187 6.82 -7.72 -18.09
N ILE A 188 7.47 -8.79 -17.62
CA ILE A 188 8.59 -9.41 -18.31
C ILE A 188 8.05 -10.55 -19.19
N PRO A 189 8.35 -10.56 -20.50
CA PRO A 189 7.93 -11.66 -21.39
C PRO A 189 8.48 -13.01 -20.92
N GLU A 190 7.63 -14.06 -20.93
CA GLU A 190 8.02 -15.41 -20.47
C GLU A 190 9.17 -16.03 -21.29
N ASN A 191 9.32 -15.60 -22.55
CA ASN A 191 10.32 -16.12 -23.50
C ASN A 191 11.61 -15.29 -23.55
N ILE A 192 11.84 -14.38 -22.59
CA ILE A 192 13.06 -13.59 -22.55
C ILE A 192 14.30 -14.47 -22.37
N LYS A 193 15.29 -14.30 -23.25
CA LYS A 193 16.55 -15.06 -23.20
C LYS A 193 17.58 -14.30 -22.36
N TYR A 194 17.52 -14.44 -21.03
CA TYR A 194 18.43 -13.74 -20.10
C TYR A 194 19.92 -13.96 -20.41
N GLN A 195 20.32 -15.14 -20.91
CA GLN A 195 21.72 -15.38 -21.30
C GLN A 195 22.23 -14.41 -22.37
N SER A 196 21.34 -13.98 -23.28
CA SER A 196 21.67 -13.10 -24.41
C SER A 196 21.79 -11.62 -24.04
N LEU A 197 21.44 -11.24 -22.80
CA LEU A 197 21.53 -9.86 -22.33
C LEU A 197 22.99 -9.49 -22.10
N SER A 198 23.52 -8.61 -22.95
CA SER A 198 24.85 -8.01 -22.75
C SER A 198 24.83 -7.04 -21.56
N GLY A 199 25.95 -6.94 -20.85
CA GLY A 199 26.08 -6.06 -19.68
C GLY A 199 25.55 -6.62 -18.35
N LEU A 200 24.88 -7.78 -18.36
CA LEU A 200 24.55 -8.51 -17.12
C LEU A 200 25.66 -9.48 -16.74
N SER A 201 26.03 -9.54 -15.46
CA SER A 201 26.94 -10.54 -14.93
C SER A 201 26.34 -11.94 -14.98
N ASN A 202 27.19 -12.98 -15.01
CA ASN A 202 26.74 -14.38 -15.01
C ASN A 202 25.94 -14.73 -13.74
N GLU A 203 26.28 -14.12 -12.61
CA GLU A 203 25.53 -14.27 -11.36
C GLU A 203 24.10 -13.75 -11.49
N ILE A 204 23.93 -12.52 -12.00
CA ILE A 204 22.61 -11.90 -12.18
C ILE A 204 21.77 -12.69 -13.19
N LYS A 205 22.39 -13.11 -14.31
CA LYS A 205 21.73 -13.98 -15.30
C LYS A 205 21.23 -15.27 -14.65
N SER A 206 22.07 -15.94 -13.86
CA SER A 206 21.71 -17.17 -13.16
C SER A 206 20.53 -16.96 -12.21
N LYS A 207 20.53 -15.87 -11.44
CA LYS A 207 19.44 -15.51 -10.53
C LYS A 207 18.13 -15.22 -11.26
N LEU A 208 18.16 -14.44 -12.35
CA LEU A 208 16.98 -14.16 -13.18
C LEU A 208 16.40 -15.43 -13.81
N ILE A 209 17.26 -16.35 -14.27
CA ILE A 209 16.84 -17.64 -14.84
C ILE A 209 16.23 -18.55 -13.77
N LYS A 210 16.76 -18.53 -12.55
CA LYS A 210 16.27 -19.34 -11.43
C LYS A 210 14.92 -18.83 -10.91
N VAL A 211 14.82 -17.52 -10.64
CA VAL A 211 13.62 -16.90 -10.07
C VAL A 211 12.52 -16.72 -11.11
N LYS A 212 12.87 -16.45 -12.38
CA LYS A 212 11.95 -16.12 -13.48
C LYS A 212 10.93 -15.04 -13.07
N PRO A 213 11.38 -13.83 -12.74
CA PRO A 213 10.49 -12.76 -12.30
C PRO A 213 9.46 -12.43 -13.40
N LYS A 214 8.21 -12.20 -12.99
CA LYS A 214 7.10 -11.85 -13.89
C LYS A 214 7.03 -10.35 -14.18
N THR A 215 7.56 -9.54 -13.28
CA THR A 215 7.53 -8.08 -13.35
C THR A 215 8.92 -7.51 -13.11
N LEU A 216 9.18 -6.31 -13.63
CA LEU A 216 10.42 -5.59 -13.35
C LEU A 216 10.56 -5.31 -11.85
N GLY A 217 9.45 -4.93 -11.19
CA GLY A 217 9.38 -4.78 -9.74
C GLY A 217 9.89 -6.02 -9.01
N GLN A 218 9.42 -7.21 -9.38
CA GLN A 218 9.88 -8.46 -8.79
C GLN A 218 11.38 -8.69 -9.00
N ALA A 219 11.89 -8.38 -10.20
CA ALA A 219 13.31 -8.52 -10.52
C ALA A 219 14.21 -7.61 -9.65
N ILE A 220 13.76 -6.39 -9.33
CA ILE A 220 14.48 -5.43 -8.46
C ILE A 220 14.73 -6.02 -7.06
N ARG A 221 13.84 -6.89 -6.58
CA ARG A 221 13.89 -7.45 -5.22
C ARG A 221 14.67 -8.76 -5.12
N ILE A 222 15.16 -9.30 -6.24
CA ILE A 222 16.01 -10.49 -6.23
C ILE A 222 17.34 -10.11 -5.58
N ASP A 223 17.76 -10.90 -4.60
CA ASP A 223 18.97 -10.62 -3.84
C ASP A 223 20.21 -10.53 -4.73
N GLY A 224 21.00 -9.47 -4.57
CA GLY A 224 22.18 -9.16 -5.39
C GLY A 224 21.91 -8.68 -6.82
N VAL A 225 20.65 -8.43 -7.23
CA VAL A 225 20.37 -7.73 -8.49
C VAL A 225 20.60 -6.23 -8.30
N THR A 226 21.42 -5.64 -9.16
CA THR A 226 21.82 -4.23 -9.06
C THR A 226 20.90 -3.30 -9.86
N PRO A 227 20.79 -2.00 -9.50
CA PRO A 227 20.03 -1.03 -10.30
C PRO A 227 20.48 -0.97 -11.77
N ALA A 228 21.78 -1.09 -12.03
CA ALA A 228 22.32 -1.12 -13.39
C ALA A 228 21.77 -2.32 -14.20
N ALA A 229 21.69 -3.49 -13.58
CA ALA A 229 21.12 -4.68 -14.23
C ALA A 229 19.63 -4.51 -14.57
N ILE A 230 18.87 -3.85 -13.70
CA ILE A 230 17.45 -3.55 -13.93
C ILE A 230 17.27 -2.58 -15.11
N ILE A 231 18.13 -1.57 -15.24
CA ILE A 231 18.09 -0.65 -16.39
C ILE A 231 18.35 -1.40 -17.70
N ILE A 232 19.33 -2.31 -17.72
CA ILE A 232 19.63 -3.15 -18.88
C ILE A 232 18.43 -4.03 -19.25
N LEU A 233 17.82 -4.68 -18.25
CA LEU A 233 16.63 -5.50 -18.44
C LEU A 233 15.45 -4.68 -18.98
N LEU A 234 15.18 -3.51 -18.41
CA LEU A 234 14.13 -2.61 -18.85
C LEU A 234 14.33 -2.14 -20.30
N SER A 235 15.57 -1.78 -20.66
CA SER A 235 15.93 -1.39 -22.03
C SER A 235 15.62 -2.52 -23.03
N HIS A 236 15.94 -3.77 -22.66
CA HIS A 236 15.64 -4.92 -23.50
C HIS A 236 14.13 -5.18 -23.64
N ILE A 237 13.37 -5.08 -22.54
CA ILE A 237 11.91 -5.24 -22.55
C ILE A 237 11.27 -4.19 -23.49
N LYS A 238 11.72 -2.93 -23.42
CA LYS A 238 11.24 -1.86 -24.32
C LYS A 238 11.56 -2.16 -25.79
N LYS A 239 12.77 -2.66 -26.09
CA LYS A 239 13.18 -3.04 -27.46
C LYS A 239 12.33 -4.19 -28.02
N LEU A 240 11.98 -5.17 -27.19
CA LEU A 240 11.11 -6.28 -27.60
C LEU A 240 9.68 -5.81 -27.88
N ARG A 241 9.11 -4.92 -27.03
CA ARG A 241 7.77 -4.37 -27.26
C ARG A 241 7.70 -3.57 -28.56
N TYR A 242 8.72 -2.76 -28.85
CA TYR A 242 8.78 -1.98 -30.09
C TYR A 242 8.81 -2.87 -31.34
N LYS A 243 9.54 -3.99 -31.30
CA LYS A 243 9.58 -4.98 -32.39
C LYS A 243 8.29 -5.78 -32.57
N ALA A 244 7.44 -5.86 -31.54
CA ALA A 244 6.15 -6.55 -31.63
C ALA A 244 5.02 -5.63 -32.12
N SER A 245 5.20 -4.30 -32.02
CA SER A 245 4.25 -3.28 -32.48
C SER A 245 4.55 -2.71 -33.87
N ALA A 246 5.71 -3.03 -34.43
CA ALA A 246 6.15 -2.63 -35.77
C ALA A 246 6.06 -3.85 -36.70
#